data_AF-A0A9K3Q1E1-F1
#
_entry.id   AF-A0A9K3Q1E1-F1
#
_cell.length_a   1.000
_cell.length_b   1.000
_cell.length_c   1.000
_cell.angle_alpha   90.00
_cell.angle_beta   90.00
_cell.angle_gamma   90.00
#
_symmetry.space_group_name_H-M   'P 1'
#
loop_
_entity.id
_entity.type
_entity.pdbx_description
1 polymer ?
#
loop_
_entity_poly.entity_id
_entity_poly.type
_entity_poly.pdbx_seq_one_letter_code
_entity_poly.pdbx_strand_id
1 'polypeptide(L)'
;MTDFENEAGSQRRSLQSQTTMDLVGMPRVTESPYQSGVHLQSAEIDERLFDQVKDLIVPYHGLSRRQMRASSAAQRMFGSVLAQRIADSYYQIDVSGVTYGSGWVDGIIQEKNCGVIPKHLLLLCLQEHRFAAADKSVNPWFLTIVKELDLWKDFVTAMKSWKLTKKYPRAANCTGPSSFQPTRKVACLKCIIFLCRAWHAAKLMNQTKLEESLVTKIEDCLNILDSSVKATMSSESPVSLHQSCQSNNSTKKSQPSKTEIVREVSNNMDPTERTLFSSSIPRTTTPSKPLPASADSQAVSPTDFGGNSAQIQRYNDRIAKQTELSTNEEKNYWYTMDPTEVTLNPTEIEMAWLLEETTYCLRRRDISWDFVTHFASPTLQTQLSRIAKAGRGLQEEAAENEKKLSALVRLNLPIVKRRFAAVRRDIRKRLLLQEVRPAMRRIIPVLRRETNPMVLKQREEQGDIYEYNQSF
;
A
#
# COMPACT_ATOMS: atom_id res chain seq x y z
N MET A 1 26.38 28.57 28.86
CA MET A 1 26.18 27.94 27.53
C MET A 1 25.21 26.75 27.69
N THR A 2 24.09 26.97 28.37
CA THR A 2 23.19 25.90 28.89
C THR A 2 21.70 26.24 28.78
N ASP A 3 21.32 27.36 28.16
CA ASP A 3 19.93 27.84 28.18
C ASP A 3 19.19 27.71 26.82
N PHE A 4 19.80 27.09 25.82
CA PHE A 4 19.20 26.95 24.48
C PHE A 4 18.36 25.68 24.25
N GLU A 5 18.29 24.74 25.21
CA GLU A 5 17.57 23.47 25.00
C GLU A 5 16.10 23.48 25.48
N ASN A 6 15.67 24.45 26.30
CA ASN A 6 14.32 24.46 26.87
C ASN A 6 13.25 25.14 26.00
N GLU A 7 13.61 25.97 25.01
CA GLU A 7 12.62 26.60 24.11
C GLU A 7 12.21 25.71 22.92
N ALA A 8 13.01 24.69 22.59
CA ALA A 8 12.71 23.76 21.50
C ALA A 8 11.52 22.81 21.77
N GLY A 9 11.10 22.69 23.04
CA GLY A 9 9.97 21.83 23.43
C GLY A 9 8.59 22.41 23.07
N SER A 10 8.45 23.73 23.05
CA SER A 10 7.15 24.39 22.87
C SER A 10 6.76 24.56 21.38
N GLN A 11 7.73 24.73 20.48
CA GLN A 11 7.49 24.80 19.03
C GLN A 11 7.26 23.44 18.35
N ARG A 12 7.47 22.31 19.04
CA ARG A 12 7.25 20.95 18.49
C ARG A 12 5.79 20.64 18.13
N ARG A 13 4.81 21.32 18.73
CA ARG A 13 3.38 20.99 18.52
C ARG A 13 2.73 21.68 17.32
N SER A 14 3.34 22.70 16.71
CA SER A 14 2.62 23.56 15.74
C SER A 14 2.80 23.20 14.25
N LEU A 15 3.61 22.20 13.90
CA LEU A 15 3.91 21.84 12.50
C LEU A 15 3.41 20.45 12.06
N GLN A 16 2.74 19.70 12.96
CA GLN A 16 2.03 18.45 12.61
C GLN A 16 0.69 18.67 11.89
N SER A 17 0.38 19.88 11.40
CA SER A 17 -0.92 20.22 10.79
C SER A 17 -1.11 19.72 9.34
N GLN A 18 -0.28 18.80 8.84
CA GLN A 18 -0.56 18.10 7.58
C GLN A 18 -1.44 16.88 7.83
N THR A 19 -2.73 17.12 8.06
CA THR A 19 -3.82 16.13 7.92
C THR A 19 -3.49 14.74 8.49
N THR A 20 -2.87 14.67 9.67
CA THR A 20 -2.87 13.42 10.43
C THR A 20 -4.33 13.06 10.61
N MET A 21 -4.77 11.95 10.00
CA MET A 21 -6.10 11.43 10.28
C MET A 21 -6.26 11.37 11.79
N ASP A 22 -7.31 12.01 12.33
CA ASP A 22 -7.51 12.12 13.77
C ASP A 22 -7.55 10.70 14.35
N LEU A 23 -6.42 10.30 14.93
CA LEU A 23 -6.22 9.00 15.52
C LEU A 23 -6.58 9.14 16.99
N VAL A 24 -7.61 8.43 17.41
CA VAL A 24 -8.18 8.55 18.75
C VAL A 24 -7.67 7.40 19.62
N GLY A 25 -7.33 7.71 20.87
CA GLY A 25 -6.99 6.73 21.89
C GLY A 25 -8.12 5.75 22.14
N MET A 26 -7.75 4.49 22.36
CA MET A 26 -8.70 3.44 22.75
C MET A 26 -8.51 3.10 24.23
N PRO A 27 -9.45 3.43 25.13
CA PRO A 27 -9.35 3.06 26.55
C PRO A 27 -9.37 1.54 26.76
N ARG A 28 -10.12 0.80 25.92
CA ARG A 28 -10.23 -0.66 25.93
C ARG A 28 -10.21 -1.22 24.53
N VAL A 29 -9.74 -2.46 24.39
CA VAL A 29 -9.68 -3.16 23.10
C VAL A 29 -10.84 -4.15 23.00
N THR A 30 -11.83 -3.84 22.17
CA THR A 30 -13.04 -4.67 22.02
C THR A 30 -12.90 -5.74 20.94
N GLU A 31 -12.49 -5.35 19.74
CA GLU A 31 -12.36 -6.26 18.59
C GLU A 31 -10.93 -6.44 18.10
N SER A 32 -10.16 -5.36 18.14
CA SER A 32 -8.80 -5.24 17.61
C SER A 32 -8.13 -4.01 18.20
N PRO A 33 -6.81 -4.02 18.46
CA PRO A 33 -6.08 -2.84 18.98
C PRO A 33 -5.95 -1.72 17.95
N TYR A 34 -6.32 -1.97 16.69
CA TYR A 34 -6.41 -0.96 15.64
C TYR A 34 -7.75 -1.12 14.92
N GLN A 35 -8.61 -0.11 15.01
CA GLN A 35 -9.96 -0.15 14.46
C GLN A 35 -10.17 0.96 13.42
N SER A 36 -10.77 0.57 12.30
CA SER A 36 -11.31 1.47 11.30
C SER A 36 -12.72 1.89 11.72
N GLY A 37 -13.05 3.16 11.60
CA GLY A 37 -14.38 3.69 11.90
C GLY A 37 -14.54 5.11 11.38
N VAL A 38 -15.48 5.85 11.98
CA VAL A 38 -15.61 7.31 11.73
C VAL A 38 -14.30 8.03 12.06
N HIS A 39 -13.66 7.61 13.16
CA HIS A 39 -12.30 7.97 13.50
C HIS A 39 -11.43 6.72 13.45
N LEU A 40 -10.17 6.88 13.08
CA LEU A 40 -9.19 5.83 13.26
C LEU A 40 -8.90 5.71 14.75
N GLN A 41 -8.81 4.48 15.24
CA GLN A 41 -8.57 4.23 16.66
C GLN A 41 -7.36 3.32 16.84
N SER A 42 -6.54 3.62 17.85
CA SER A 42 -5.35 2.85 18.18
C SER A 42 -5.18 2.70 19.70
N ALA A 43 -4.88 1.47 20.14
CA ALA A 43 -4.55 1.14 21.52
C ALA A 43 -3.23 1.77 22.00
N GLU A 44 -2.36 2.19 21.07
CA GLU A 44 -1.06 2.82 21.37
C GLU A 44 -1.15 4.31 21.68
N ILE A 45 -2.28 4.95 21.37
CA ILE A 45 -2.48 6.38 21.66
C ILE A 45 -2.87 6.54 23.13
N ASP A 46 -2.37 7.63 23.72
CA ASP A 46 -2.44 7.97 25.15
C ASP A 46 -1.67 6.99 26.06
N GLU A 47 -0.69 6.28 25.51
CA GLU A 47 0.17 5.37 26.27
C GLU A 47 1.61 5.89 26.31
N ARG A 48 2.06 6.29 27.50
CA ARG A 48 3.34 6.96 27.72
C ARG A 48 4.54 6.19 27.18
N LEU A 49 4.49 4.85 27.25
CA LEU A 49 5.55 3.99 26.73
C LEU A 49 5.77 4.22 25.23
N PHE A 50 4.70 4.31 24.45
CA PHE A 50 4.80 4.52 23.00
C PHE A 50 5.22 5.95 22.67
N ASP A 51 4.79 6.95 23.44
CA ASP A 51 5.23 8.34 23.28
C ASP A 51 6.74 8.48 23.49
N GLN A 52 7.30 7.83 24.51
CA GLN A 52 8.75 7.82 24.75
C GLN A 52 9.53 7.17 23.60
N VAL A 53 9.01 6.07 23.05
CA VAL A 53 9.62 5.43 21.88
C VAL A 53 9.54 6.35 20.65
N LYS A 54 8.40 7.04 20.44
CA LYS A 54 8.24 8.02 19.36
C LYS A 54 9.25 9.17 19.49
N ASP A 55 9.46 9.69 20.69
CA ASP A 55 10.48 10.73 20.94
C ASP A 55 11.90 10.28 20.57
N LEU A 56 12.18 8.97 20.62
CA LEU A 56 13.44 8.40 20.16
C LEU A 56 13.48 8.28 18.63
N ILE A 57 12.49 7.62 18.03
CA ILE A 57 12.57 7.16 16.63
C ILE A 57 12.10 8.19 15.60
N VAL A 58 11.21 9.11 15.99
CA VAL A 58 10.66 10.11 15.07
C VAL A 58 11.76 11.10 14.69
N PRO A 59 12.05 11.28 13.39
CA PRO A 59 13.07 12.22 12.96
C PRO A 59 12.65 13.67 13.22
N TYR A 60 13.63 14.53 13.46
CA TYR A 60 13.42 15.97 13.45
C TYR A 60 13.84 16.55 12.10
N HIS A 61 13.10 17.56 11.65
CA HIS A 61 13.49 18.34 10.49
C HIS A 61 14.76 19.13 10.81
N GLY A 62 15.82 18.94 10.01
CA GLY A 62 16.97 19.82 10.04
C GLY A 62 16.68 21.17 9.40
N LEU A 63 17.74 21.92 9.09
CA LEU A 63 17.66 23.22 8.39
C LEU A 63 16.99 23.11 7.00
N SER A 64 16.99 21.92 6.41
CA SER A 64 16.30 21.63 5.15
C SER A 64 15.18 20.62 5.39
N ARG A 65 14.00 20.87 4.80
CA ARG A 65 12.87 19.92 4.80
C ARG A 65 13.23 18.54 4.24
N ARG A 66 14.31 18.44 3.44
CA ARG A 66 14.80 17.19 2.85
C ARG A 66 15.76 16.42 3.75
N GLN A 67 16.28 17.03 4.81
CA GLN A 67 17.26 16.40 5.69
C GLN A 67 16.59 16.03 7.01
N MET A 68 16.28 14.73 7.14
CA MET A 68 15.85 14.15 8.42
C MET A 68 17.08 13.84 9.27
N ARG A 69 17.03 14.21 10.55
CA ARG A 69 18.08 13.88 11.51
C ARG A 69 17.50 13.06 12.65
N ALA A 70 18.25 12.05 13.06
CA ALA A 70 17.94 11.30 14.27
C ALA A 70 18.02 12.20 15.51
N SER A 71 17.18 11.91 16.51
CA SER A 71 17.21 12.57 17.80
C SER A 71 18.56 12.37 18.51
N SER A 72 19.00 13.35 19.29
CA SER A 72 20.22 13.20 20.12
C SER A 72 20.06 12.05 21.13
N ALA A 73 18.84 11.80 21.60
CA ALA A 73 18.52 10.66 22.46
C ALA A 73 18.71 9.32 21.72
N ALA A 74 18.22 9.18 20.49
CA ALA A 74 18.46 8.00 19.66
C ALA A 74 19.93 7.81 19.32
N GLN A 75 20.67 8.89 19.01
CA GLN A 75 22.10 8.80 18.74
C GLN A 75 22.90 8.28 19.94
N ARG A 76 22.54 8.70 21.17
CA ARG A 76 23.15 8.16 22.40
C ARG A 76 22.78 6.70 22.63
N MET A 77 21.55 6.32 22.31
CA MET A 77 21.04 4.96 22.57
C MET A 77 21.51 3.93 21.54
N PHE A 78 21.54 4.28 20.26
CA PHE A 78 21.80 3.36 19.14
C PHE A 78 23.15 3.60 18.44
N GLY A 79 23.84 4.69 18.76
CA GLY A 79 24.94 5.21 17.95
C GLY A 79 24.44 6.00 16.74
N SER A 80 25.31 6.87 16.21
CA SER A 80 24.96 7.83 15.15
C SER A 80 24.44 7.15 13.87
N VAL A 81 25.10 6.08 13.43
CA VAL A 81 24.78 5.39 12.17
C VAL A 81 23.41 4.70 12.24
N LEU A 82 23.17 3.89 13.27
CA LEU A 82 21.90 3.15 13.40
C LEU A 82 20.74 4.11 13.69
N ALA A 83 20.94 5.11 14.54
CA ALA A 83 19.93 6.13 14.80
C ALA A 83 19.50 6.85 13.52
N GLN A 84 20.46 7.18 12.63
CA GLN A 84 20.14 7.81 11.35
C GLN A 84 19.37 6.88 10.42
N ARG A 85 19.72 5.58 10.35
CA ARG A 85 18.97 4.59 9.57
C ARG A 85 17.53 4.42 10.06
N ILE A 86 17.31 4.43 11.37
CA ILE A 86 15.98 4.40 11.98
C ILE A 86 15.18 5.64 11.57
N ALA A 87 15.78 6.83 11.71
CA ALA A 87 15.16 8.11 11.33
C ALA A 87 14.79 8.15 9.84
N ASP A 88 15.70 7.73 8.95
CA ASP A 88 15.45 7.62 7.52
C ASP A 88 14.35 6.60 7.20
N SER A 89 14.40 5.42 7.82
CA SER A 89 13.39 4.37 7.62
C SER A 89 12.01 4.83 8.09
N TYR A 90 11.90 5.40 9.29
CA TYR A 90 10.65 5.94 9.82
C TYR A 90 10.04 6.97 8.87
N TYR A 91 10.84 7.93 8.41
CA TYR A 91 10.38 8.95 7.47
C TYR A 91 9.91 8.34 6.14
N GLN A 92 10.71 7.45 5.55
CA GLN A 92 10.35 6.82 4.27
C GLN A 92 9.10 5.95 4.39
N ILE A 93 8.92 5.24 5.51
CA ILE A 93 7.69 4.47 5.78
C ILE A 93 6.49 5.41 5.87
N ASP A 94 6.60 6.53 6.58
CA ASP A 94 5.50 7.49 6.72
C ASP A 94 5.08 8.06 5.36
N VAL A 95 6.04 8.53 4.55
CA VAL A 95 5.75 9.05 3.20
C VAL A 95 5.39 7.97 2.19
N SER A 96 5.63 6.68 2.50
CA SER A 96 5.33 5.58 1.60
C SER A 96 3.86 5.44 1.26
N GLY A 97 2.99 5.80 2.21
CA GLY A 97 1.54 5.61 2.06
C GLY A 97 1.06 4.18 2.26
N VAL A 98 1.96 3.21 2.47
CA VAL A 98 1.61 1.79 2.72
C VAL A 98 1.82 1.35 4.14
N THR A 99 1.11 0.29 4.51
CA THR A 99 1.27 -0.39 5.79
C THR A 99 2.60 -1.11 5.89
N TYR A 100 3.02 -1.82 4.83
CA TYR A 100 4.25 -2.61 4.82
C TYR A 100 4.68 -3.01 3.40
N GLY A 101 6.00 -3.10 3.16
CA GLY A 101 6.59 -3.62 1.92
C GLY A 101 7.68 -4.66 2.21
N SER A 102 7.77 -5.72 1.41
CA SER A 102 8.68 -6.84 1.66
C SER A 102 10.16 -6.47 1.61
N GLY A 103 10.55 -5.46 0.79
CA GLY A 103 11.93 -4.98 0.71
C GLY A 103 12.39 -4.16 1.93
N TRP A 104 11.51 -3.87 2.89
CA TRP A 104 11.85 -3.02 4.03
C TRP A 104 12.82 -3.69 5.00
N VAL A 105 12.78 -5.02 5.10
CA VAL A 105 13.73 -5.80 5.91
C VAL A 105 15.17 -5.64 5.39
N ASP A 106 15.31 -5.45 4.07
CA ASP A 106 16.59 -5.22 3.40
C ASP A 106 17.00 -3.73 3.41
N GLY A 107 16.21 -2.88 4.07
CA GLY A 107 16.48 -1.44 4.16
C GLY A 107 16.13 -0.66 2.89
N ILE A 108 15.34 -1.22 1.97
CA ILE A 108 14.93 -0.56 0.73
C ILE A 108 13.47 -0.11 0.84
N ILE A 109 13.24 1.20 0.88
CA ILE A 109 11.91 1.80 1.06
C ILE A 109 11.69 2.86 -0.03
N GLN A 110 10.67 2.70 -0.88
CA GLN A 110 10.43 3.55 -2.05
C GLN A 110 11.68 3.73 -2.93
N GLU A 111 12.37 2.64 -3.26
CA GLU A 111 13.64 2.64 -4.04
C GLU A 111 14.82 3.36 -3.35
N LYS A 112 14.61 3.98 -2.18
CA LYS A 112 15.66 4.58 -1.37
C LYS A 112 16.26 3.53 -0.43
N ASN A 113 17.58 3.40 -0.48
CA ASN A 113 18.33 2.62 0.49
C ASN A 113 18.46 3.41 1.81
N CYS A 114 17.69 2.99 2.82
CA CYS A 114 17.73 3.52 4.20
C CYS A 114 18.71 2.76 5.10
N GLY A 115 19.31 1.68 4.59
CA GLY A 115 20.15 0.75 5.33
C GLY A 115 19.33 -0.24 6.17
N VAL A 116 19.91 -1.42 6.39
CA VAL A 116 19.28 -2.47 7.21
C VAL A 116 19.24 -2.03 8.68
N ILE A 117 18.07 -2.19 9.30
CA ILE A 117 17.85 -2.01 10.74
C ILE A 117 17.30 -3.32 11.36
N PRO A 118 17.51 -3.56 12.66
CA PRO A 118 16.94 -4.73 13.34
C PRO A 118 15.41 -4.81 13.18
N LYS A 119 14.88 -6.02 12.93
CA LYS A 119 13.45 -6.28 12.69
C LYS A 119 12.53 -5.70 13.76
N HIS A 120 12.95 -5.75 15.04
CA HIS A 120 12.17 -5.20 16.14
C HIS A 120 12.12 -3.65 16.12
N LEU A 121 13.17 -2.97 15.64
CA LEU A 121 13.15 -1.52 15.44
C LEU A 121 12.35 -1.15 14.19
N LEU A 122 12.44 -1.96 13.12
CA LEU A 122 11.58 -1.82 11.95
C LEU A 122 10.09 -1.92 12.32
N LEU A 123 9.74 -2.91 13.16
CA LEU A 123 8.39 -3.05 13.70
C LEU A 123 7.94 -1.77 14.41
N LEU A 124 8.78 -1.14 15.24
CA LEU A 124 8.46 0.11 15.94
C LEU A 124 8.36 1.32 14.99
N CYS A 125 9.02 1.28 13.83
CA CYS A 125 8.91 2.33 12.81
C CYS A 125 7.62 2.27 11.99
N LEU A 126 6.87 1.16 12.05
CA LEU A 126 5.58 1.04 11.36
C LEU A 126 4.53 1.98 11.98
N GLN A 127 3.66 2.51 11.14
CA GLN A 127 2.71 3.58 11.49
C GLN A 127 1.36 3.01 11.98
N GLU A 128 0.98 3.31 13.21
CA GLU A 128 -0.22 2.78 13.84
C GLU A 128 -1.52 3.19 13.13
N HIS A 129 -1.57 4.40 12.56
CA HIS A 129 -2.72 4.86 11.78
C HIS A 129 -2.94 4.01 10.52
N ARG A 130 -1.87 3.41 9.95
CA ARG A 130 -1.98 2.50 8.80
C ARG A 130 -2.55 1.14 9.20
N PHE A 131 -2.27 0.68 10.43
CA PHE A 131 -2.90 -0.52 10.96
C PHE A 131 -4.40 -0.31 11.23
N ALA A 132 -4.77 0.88 11.70
CA ALA A 132 -6.16 1.25 11.93
C ALA A 132 -6.93 1.38 10.61
N ALA A 133 -6.36 2.06 9.62
CA ALA A 133 -6.97 2.27 8.30
C ALA A 133 -7.06 1.01 7.44
N ALA A 134 -6.19 0.02 7.68
CA ALA A 134 -6.19 -1.23 6.93
C ALA A 134 -7.47 -2.05 7.22
N ASP A 135 -8.30 -2.17 6.18
CA ASP A 135 -9.61 -2.85 6.21
C ASP A 135 -9.49 -4.34 6.58
N LYS A 136 -10.57 -4.86 7.19
CA LYS A 136 -10.72 -6.23 7.70
C LYS A 136 -10.74 -7.28 6.59
N SER A 137 -11.14 -6.92 5.36
CA SER A 137 -11.56 -7.90 4.36
C SER A 137 -10.48 -8.36 3.35
N VAL A 138 -9.38 -7.62 3.15
CA VAL A 138 -8.48 -7.88 1.98
C VAL A 138 -6.97 -7.77 2.26
N ASN A 139 -6.48 -7.60 3.50
CA ASN A 139 -5.06 -7.30 3.67
C ASN A 139 -4.17 -8.52 4.03
N PRO A 140 -3.48 -9.15 3.05
CA PRO A 140 -2.48 -10.19 3.32
C PRO A 140 -1.27 -9.66 4.12
N TRP A 141 -1.08 -8.34 4.16
CA TRP A 141 0.10 -7.71 4.73
C TRP A 141 0.29 -7.99 6.22
N PHE A 142 -0.77 -8.15 7.01
CA PHE A 142 -0.60 -8.47 8.45
C PHE A 142 0.07 -9.82 8.67
N LEU A 143 -0.24 -10.81 7.83
CA LEU A 143 0.43 -12.11 7.88
C LEU A 143 1.87 -11.98 7.41
N THR A 144 2.11 -11.19 6.36
CA THR A 144 3.46 -10.87 5.87
C THR A 144 4.31 -10.21 6.95
N ILE A 145 3.80 -9.19 7.63
CA ILE A 145 4.48 -8.50 8.75
C ILE A 145 4.84 -9.51 9.84
N VAL A 146 3.87 -10.33 10.29
CA VAL A 146 4.10 -11.32 11.35
C VAL A 146 5.15 -12.35 10.94
N LYS A 147 5.19 -12.75 9.67
CA LYS A 147 6.14 -13.74 9.15
C LYS A 147 7.53 -13.13 8.94
N GLU A 148 7.63 -12.04 8.19
CA GLU A 148 8.92 -11.47 7.80
C GLU A 148 9.65 -10.81 8.98
N LEU A 149 8.92 -10.24 9.93
CA LEU A 149 9.50 -9.68 11.14
C LEU A 149 9.66 -10.69 12.29
N ASP A 150 9.36 -11.97 12.05
CA ASP A 150 9.45 -13.07 13.04
C ASP A 150 8.63 -12.84 14.33
N LEU A 151 7.51 -12.11 14.24
CA LEU A 151 6.74 -11.64 15.40
C LEU A 151 6.13 -12.77 16.22
N TRP A 152 5.92 -13.95 15.63
CA TRP A 152 5.42 -15.10 16.38
C TRP A 152 6.37 -15.52 17.51
N LYS A 153 7.67 -15.52 17.23
CA LYS A 153 8.71 -15.86 18.23
C LYS A 153 8.75 -14.82 19.34
N ASP A 154 8.64 -13.55 18.97
CA ASP A 154 8.59 -12.44 19.92
C ASP A 154 7.35 -12.50 20.80
N PHE A 155 6.18 -12.79 20.23
CA PHE A 155 4.93 -12.99 20.97
C PHE A 155 5.06 -14.11 22.02
N VAL A 156 5.58 -15.29 21.65
CA VAL A 156 5.80 -16.40 22.60
C VAL A 156 6.77 -16.00 23.70
N THR A 157 7.80 -15.22 23.36
CA THR A 157 8.80 -14.72 24.33
C THR A 157 8.17 -13.72 25.30
N ALA A 158 7.38 -12.77 24.79
CA ALA A 158 6.64 -11.79 25.57
C ALA A 158 5.67 -12.47 26.56
N MET A 159 4.90 -13.45 26.08
CA MET A 159 3.98 -14.26 26.91
C MET A 159 4.67 -14.93 28.10
N LYS A 160 5.86 -15.50 27.88
CA LYS A 160 6.67 -16.10 28.94
C LYS A 160 7.24 -15.05 29.89
N SER A 161 7.80 -13.96 29.35
CA SER A 161 8.41 -12.87 30.11
C SER A 161 7.41 -12.21 31.06
N TRP A 162 6.18 -11.97 30.60
CA TRP A 162 5.11 -11.39 31.40
C TRP A 162 4.35 -12.41 32.25
N LYS A 163 4.75 -13.69 32.23
CA LYS A 163 4.10 -14.80 32.98
C LYS A 163 2.61 -14.97 32.66
N LEU A 164 2.21 -14.65 31.43
CA LEU A 164 0.81 -14.68 30.96
C LEU A 164 0.38 -16.04 30.42
N THR A 165 1.31 -16.99 30.27
CA THR A 165 1.04 -18.34 29.73
C THR A 165 0.00 -19.12 30.55
N LYS A 166 -0.03 -18.94 31.88
CA LYS A 166 -1.03 -19.58 32.76
C LYS A 166 -2.43 -18.96 32.61
N LYS A 167 -2.51 -17.65 32.39
CA LYS A 167 -3.78 -16.91 32.29
C LYS A 167 -4.43 -17.11 30.91
N TYR A 168 -3.64 -17.28 29.86
CA TYR A 168 -4.10 -17.44 28.48
C TYR A 168 -3.51 -18.69 27.81
N PRO A 169 -3.90 -19.89 28.27
CA PRO A 169 -3.26 -21.14 27.85
C PRO A 169 -3.50 -21.48 26.37
N ARG A 170 -4.66 -21.12 25.78
CA ARG A 170 -4.93 -21.43 24.36
C ARG A 170 -4.09 -20.55 23.45
N ALA A 171 -3.99 -19.27 23.78
CA ALA A 171 -3.11 -18.34 23.07
C ALA A 171 -1.63 -18.77 23.21
N ALA A 172 -1.21 -19.19 24.40
CA ALA A 172 0.17 -19.61 24.66
C ALA A 172 0.56 -20.94 23.98
N ASN A 173 -0.37 -21.88 23.89
CA ASN A 173 -0.16 -23.20 23.24
C ASN A 173 -0.47 -23.19 21.74
N CYS A 174 -0.84 -22.03 21.19
CA CYS A 174 -1.05 -21.88 19.77
C CYS A 174 0.26 -22.19 19.02
N THR A 175 0.18 -22.94 17.92
CA THR A 175 1.36 -23.32 17.11
C THR A 175 1.77 -22.23 16.13
N GLY A 176 0.86 -21.31 15.80
CA GLY A 176 1.10 -20.26 14.82
C GLY A 176 -0.17 -19.54 14.36
N PRO A 177 -0.03 -18.52 13.50
CA PRO A 177 -1.17 -17.74 13.00
C PRO A 177 -2.23 -18.52 12.19
N SER A 178 -1.93 -19.75 11.76
CA SER A 178 -2.86 -20.64 11.05
C SER A 178 -3.95 -21.24 11.96
N SER A 179 -3.72 -21.25 13.27
CA SER A 179 -4.63 -21.84 14.25
C SER A 179 -5.79 -20.93 14.63
N PHE A 180 -5.77 -19.65 14.22
CA PHE A 180 -6.89 -18.74 14.44
C PHE A 180 -8.06 -19.02 13.49
N GLN A 181 -9.28 -18.77 13.96
CA GLN A 181 -10.48 -18.81 13.14
C GLN A 181 -10.37 -17.83 11.95
N PRO A 182 -10.72 -18.24 10.71
CA PRO A 182 -10.59 -17.38 9.53
C PRO A 182 -11.28 -16.01 9.69
N THR A 183 -12.47 -15.99 10.29
CA THR A 183 -13.28 -14.77 10.52
C THR A 183 -12.63 -13.78 11.49
N ARG A 184 -11.73 -14.24 12.36
CA ARG A 184 -11.03 -13.41 13.36
C ARG A 184 -9.54 -13.26 13.10
N LYS A 185 -9.01 -13.90 12.05
CA LYS A 185 -7.57 -13.98 11.78
C LYS A 185 -6.90 -12.61 11.70
N VAL A 186 -7.52 -11.64 11.03
CA VAL A 186 -6.96 -10.28 10.91
C VAL A 186 -6.87 -9.58 12.27
N ALA A 187 -7.92 -9.68 13.09
CA ALA A 187 -7.92 -9.12 14.44
C ALA A 187 -6.83 -9.76 15.32
N CYS A 188 -6.66 -11.09 15.23
CA CYS A 188 -5.60 -11.80 15.94
C CYS A 188 -4.20 -11.34 15.49
N LEU A 189 -3.97 -11.16 14.18
CA LEU A 189 -2.69 -10.66 13.68
C LEU A 189 -2.40 -9.23 14.15
N LYS A 190 -3.42 -8.35 14.18
CA LYS A 190 -3.31 -7.01 14.76
C LYS A 190 -2.96 -7.05 16.26
N CYS A 191 -3.58 -7.97 17.02
CA CYS A 191 -3.24 -8.20 18.43
C CYS A 191 -1.77 -8.63 18.61
N ILE A 192 -1.27 -9.54 17.77
CA ILE A 192 0.14 -9.98 17.82
C ILE A 192 1.10 -8.82 17.56
N ILE A 193 0.82 -7.99 16.54
CA ILE A 193 1.63 -6.81 16.22
C ILE A 193 1.66 -5.84 17.40
N PHE A 194 0.50 -5.51 17.97
CA PHE A 194 0.41 -4.63 19.14
C PHE A 194 1.19 -5.17 20.35
N LEU A 195 1.02 -6.46 20.68
CA LEU A 195 1.71 -7.09 21.81
C LEU A 195 3.23 -7.10 21.61
N CYS A 196 3.71 -7.40 20.40
CA CYS A 196 5.13 -7.38 20.08
C CYS A 196 5.70 -5.96 20.13
N ARG A 197 4.94 -4.96 19.64
CA ARG A 197 5.32 -3.55 19.74
C ARG A 197 5.43 -3.10 21.19
N ALA A 198 4.44 -3.41 22.03
CA ALA A 198 4.47 -3.10 23.47
C ALA A 198 5.66 -3.77 24.17
N TRP A 199 5.94 -5.03 23.85
CA TRP A 199 7.07 -5.78 24.43
C TRP A 199 8.42 -5.18 24.04
N HIS A 200 8.63 -4.90 22.75
CA HIS A 200 9.88 -4.29 22.27
C HIS A 200 10.04 -2.85 22.74
N ALA A 201 8.96 -2.08 22.82
CA ALA A 201 8.97 -0.74 23.40
C ALA A 201 9.39 -0.79 24.88
N ALA A 202 8.79 -1.68 25.68
CA ALA A 202 9.13 -1.83 27.09
C ALA A 202 10.59 -2.24 27.28
N LYS A 203 11.08 -3.19 26.46
CA LYS A 203 12.48 -3.61 26.47
C LYS A 203 13.43 -2.48 26.08
N LEU A 204 13.10 -1.72 25.04
CA LEU A 204 13.88 -0.58 24.58
C LEU A 204 14.00 0.51 25.65
N MET A 205 12.90 0.78 26.36
CA MET A 205 12.84 1.75 27.44
C MET A 205 13.31 1.20 28.80
N ASN A 206 13.80 -0.04 28.87
CA ASN A 206 14.16 -0.75 30.10
C ASN A 206 13.05 -0.72 31.18
N GLN A 207 11.78 -0.74 30.77
CA GLN A 207 10.64 -0.75 31.68
C GLN A 207 10.25 -2.18 32.06
N THR A 208 10.38 -2.50 33.35
CA THR A 208 9.98 -3.80 33.91
C THR A 208 8.52 -3.83 34.36
N LYS A 209 7.96 -2.68 34.71
CA LYS A 209 6.57 -2.50 35.12
C LYS A 209 5.85 -1.60 34.11
N LEU A 210 4.76 -2.11 33.56
CA LEU A 210 3.90 -1.37 32.62
C LEU A 210 2.82 -0.60 33.37
N GLU A 211 2.35 0.49 32.76
CA GLU A 211 1.20 1.26 33.26
C GLU A 211 -0.09 0.44 33.19
N GLU A 212 -1.00 0.65 34.13
CA GLU A 212 -2.23 -0.16 34.28
C GLU A 212 -3.15 -0.07 33.05
N SER A 213 -3.18 1.10 32.39
CA SER A 213 -3.88 1.32 31.12
C SER A 213 -3.38 0.35 30.04
N LEU A 214 -2.06 0.30 29.82
CA LEU A 214 -1.44 -0.58 28.83
C LEU A 214 -1.64 -2.06 29.19
N VAL A 215 -1.51 -2.43 30.47
CA VAL A 215 -1.76 -3.80 30.94
C VAL A 215 -3.19 -4.22 30.60
N THR A 216 -4.17 -3.36 30.84
CA THR A 216 -5.58 -3.63 30.50
C THR A 216 -5.76 -3.91 29.01
N LYS A 217 -5.16 -3.09 28.13
CA LYS A 217 -5.22 -3.28 26.66
C LYS A 217 -4.51 -4.54 26.19
N ILE A 218 -3.40 -4.91 26.83
CA ILE A 218 -2.68 -6.17 26.59
C ILE A 218 -3.57 -7.36 26.94
N GLU A 219 -4.23 -7.32 28.10
CA GLU A 219 -5.15 -8.37 28.55
C GLU A 219 -6.36 -8.51 27.62
N ASP A 220 -6.93 -7.40 27.16
CA ASP A 220 -8.01 -7.37 26.17
C ASP A 220 -7.59 -8.04 24.85
N CYS A 221 -6.39 -7.72 24.33
CA CYS A 221 -5.84 -8.37 23.12
C CYS A 221 -5.65 -9.88 23.32
N LEU A 222 -5.20 -10.30 24.50
CA LEU A 222 -5.00 -11.71 24.81
C LEU A 222 -6.32 -12.46 24.96
N ASN A 223 -7.37 -11.82 25.51
CA ASN A 223 -8.73 -12.37 25.51
C ASN A 223 -9.24 -12.63 24.07
N ILE A 224 -8.99 -11.69 23.15
CA ILE A 224 -9.33 -11.86 21.72
C ILE A 224 -8.55 -13.03 21.13
N LEU A 225 -7.25 -13.13 21.37
CA LEU A 225 -6.42 -14.22 20.86
C LEU A 225 -6.87 -15.58 21.40
N ASP A 226 -7.04 -15.71 22.72
CA ASP A 226 -7.36 -16.98 23.40
C ASP A 226 -8.73 -17.52 22.97
N SER A 227 -9.73 -16.64 22.85
CA SER A 227 -11.07 -17.00 22.37
C SER A 227 -11.12 -17.38 20.88
N SER A 228 -10.17 -16.90 20.07
CA SER A 228 -10.16 -17.07 18.61
C SER A 228 -9.32 -18.25 18.11
N VAL A 229 -8.59 -18.93 18.99
CA VAL A 229 -7.92 -20.20 18.66
C VAL A 229 -8.99 -21.23 18.31
N LYS A 230 -8.90 -21.90 17.15
CA LYS A 230 -9.82 -22.99 16.80
C LYS A 230 -9.84 -23.98 17.96
N ALA A 231 -11.02 -24.40 18.41
CA ALA A 231 -11.09 -25.56 19.28
C ALA A 231 -10.45 -26.69 18.48
N THR A 232 -9.24 -27.10 18.85
CA THR A 232 -8.70 -28.38 18.40
C THR A 232 -9.76 -29.34 18.86
N MET A 233 -10.58 -29.84 17.92
CA MET A 233 -11.54 -30.87 18.24
C MET A 233 -10.69 -32.01 18.75
N SER A 234 -10.58 -32.09 20.08
CA SER A 234 -10.04 -33.22 20.77
C SER A 234 -11.01 -34.34 20.46
N SER A 235 -10.89 -34.91 19.26
CA SER A 235 -11.48 -36.18 18.87
C SER A 235 -10.68 -37.30 19.55
N GLU A 236 -10.29 -37.09 20.80
CA GLU A 236 -10.26 -38.17 21.76
C GLU A 236 -11.73 -38.52 21.98
N SER A 237 -12.27 -39.28 21.02
CA SER A 237 -13.36 -40.20 21.29
C SER A 237 -13.03 -40.85 22.64
N PRO A 238 -13.93 -40.85 23.63
CA PRO A 238 -13.72 -41.64 24.83
C PRO A 238 -13.60 -43.08 24.36
N VAL A 239 -12.38 -43.58 24.21
CA VAL A 239 -12.13 -45.01 24.08
C VAL A 239 -12.66 -45.56 25.38
N SER A 240 -13.84 -46.20 25.29
CA SER A 240 -14.44 -46.99 26.35
C SER A 240 -13.45 -48.11 26.68
N LEU A 241 -12.51 -47.82 27.57
CA LEU A 241 -11.58 -48.79 28.11
C LEU A 241 -12.34 -49.58 29.15
N HIS A 242 -12.90 -50.68 28.66
CA HIS A 242 -13.35 -51.79 29.49
C HIS A 242 -12.18 -52.19 30.39
N GLN A 243 -12.39 -52.00 31.68
CA GLN A 243 -11.57 -52.49 32.79
C GLN A 243 -11.30 -53.99 32.58
N SER A 244 -10.03 -54.37 32.43
CA SER A 244 -9.56 -55.70 32.81
C SER A 244 -8.23 -55.53 33.53
N CYS A 245 -8.30 -55.83 34.82
CA CYS A 245 -7.24 -55.81 35.79
C CYS A 245 -6.17 -56.83 35.38
N GLN A 246 -4.89 -56.43 35.38
CA GLN A 246 -3.83 -57.31 35.87
C GLN A 246 -2.58 -56.51 36.25
N SER A 247 -2.36 -56.53 37.57
CA SER A 247 -1.10 -56.34 38.26
C SER A 247 0.08 -56.96 37.52
N ASN A 248 1.23 -56.27 37.47
CA ASN A 248 2.41 -56.73 38.19
C ASN A 248 3.54 -55.69 38.22
N ASN A 249 4.09 -55.59 39.43
CA ASN A 249 5.30 -54.91 39.83
C ASN A 249 6.50 -55.20 38.90
N SER A 250 7.42 -54.25 38.75
CA SER A 250 8.82 -54.42 39.20
C SER A 250 9.77 -53.27 38.81
N THR A 251 10.53 -52.83 39.82
CA THR A 251 11.95 -52.38 39.80
C THR A 251 12.41 -51.14 39.03
N LYS A 252 12.69 -50.08 39.82
CA LYS A 252 14.00 -49.40 39.98
C LYS A 252 15.02 -49.52 38.82
N LYS A 253 15.42 -48.38 38.25
CA LYS A 253 16.84 -47.98 38.23
C LYS A 253 17.04 -46.49 37.98
N SER A 254 17.63 -45.86 38.98
CA SER A 254 18.30 -44.56 38.98
C SER A 254 19.50 -44.52 38.03
N GLN A 255 19.76 -43.39 37.38
CA GLN A 255 21.09 -42.81 37.33
C GLN A 255 21.08 -41.32 36.92
N PRO A 256 22.06 -40.51 37.39
CA PRO A 256 22.03 -39.05 37.33
C PRO A 256 23.08 -38.45 36.37
N SER A 257 23.05 -37.11 36.30
CA SER A 257 24.12 -36.16 35.96
C SER A 257 24.36 -35.79 34.48
N LYS A 258 24.21 -34.50 34.16
CA LYS A 258 25.35 -33.58 34.00
C LYS A 258 24.86 -32.15 33.77
N THR A 259 25.26 -31.27 34.69
CA THR A 259 25.15 -29.83 34.60
C THR A 259 26.41 -29.34 33.89
N GLU A 260 26.29 -28.73 32.72
CA GLU A 260 27.41 -28.10 32.02
C GLU A 260 27.18 -26.59 31.96
N ILE A 261 27.99 -25.89 32.76
CA ILE A 261 28.13 -24.45 32.80
C ILE A 261 29.18 -24.08 31.75
N VAL A 262 28.80 -23.35 30.70
CA VAL A 262 29.76 -22.73 29.78
C VAL A 262 29.44 -21.26 29.57
N ARG A 263 30.27 -20.47 30.25
CA ARG A 263 30.82 -19.13 29.99
C ARG A 263 30.28 -18.31 28.81
N GLU A 264 29.91 -17.08 29.16
CA GLU A 264 29.88 -15.89 28.32
C GLU A 264 31.21 -15.68 27.58
N VAL A 265 31.13 -15.41 26.28
CA VAL A 265 32.19 -14.76 25.51
C VAL A 265 31.57 -13.53 24.85
N SER A 266 31.98 -12.38 25.37
CA SER A 266 31.80 -11.05 24.80
C SER A 266 32.64 -10.96 23.51
N ASN A 267 32.01 -10.59 22.39
CA ASN A 267 32.73 -10.24 21.17
C ASN A 267 32.34 -8.82 20.74
N ASN A 268 33.30 -7.91 20.97
CA ASN A 268 33.43 -6.63 20.32
C ASN A 268 33.51 -6.82 18.81
N MET A 269 32.71 -6.07 18.04
CA MET A 269 32.95 -5.87 16.61
C MET A 269 33.38 -4.42 16.37
N ASP A 270 34.60 -4.29 15.87
CA ASP A 270 35.12 -3.08 15.22
C ASP A 270 34.97 -3.26 13.69
N PRO A 271 34.67 -2.21 12.90
CA PRO A 271 34.36 -2.34 11.49
C PRO A 271 35.49 -1.83 10.59
N THR A 272 35.96 -2.64 9.66
CA THR A 272 36.60 -2.11 8.45
C THR A 272 36.48 -3.16 7.34
N GLU A 273 35.78 -2.84 6.26
CA GLU A 273 36.38 -2.89 4.92
C GLU A 273 35.47 -2.31 3.84
N ARG A 274 36.09 -1.43 3.05
CA ARG A 274 35.59 -0.80 1.84
C ARG A 274 35.83 -1.75 0.68
N THR A 275 34.84 -1.95 -0.16
CA THR A 275 35.07 -2.35 -1.56
C THR A 275 34.22 -1.50 -2.49
N LEU A 276 34.93 -0.68 -3.27
CA LEU A 276 34.47 0.04 -4.45
C LEU A 276 34.33 -0.97 -5.59
N PHE A 277 33.17 -1.02 -6.25
CA PHE A 277 33.07 -1.54 -7.60
C PHE A 277 32.25 -0.60 -8.48
N SER A 278 32.99 0.08 -9.35
CA SER A 278 32.53 0.78 -10.54
C SER A 278 32.37 -0.25 -11.66
N SER A 279 31.26 -0.27 -12.37
CA SER A 279 31.21 -0.88 -13.69
C SER A 279 30.22 -0.17 -14.61
N SER A 280 30.74 0.12 -15.80
CA SER A 280 30.21 0.98 -16.83
C SER A 280 29.33 0.21 -17.80
N ILE A 281 28.32 0.90 -18.33
CA ILE A 281 27.37 0.44 -19.35
C ILE A 281 28.04 0.38 -20.73
N PRO A 282 27.77 -0.64 -21.57
CA PRO A 282 27.99 -0.56 -23.00
C PRO A 282 26.69 -0.24 -23.77
N ARG A 283 26.74 0.82 -24.58
CA ARG A 283 25.76 1.16 -25.62
C ARG A 283 25.92 0.22 -26.81
N THR A 284 24.85 -0.42 -27.24
CA THR A 284 24.74 -1.10 -28.54
C THR A 284 23.98 -0.21 -29.53
N THR A 285 24.67 0.17 -30.59
CA THR A 285 24.14 0.79 -31.80
C THR A 285 23.68 -0.29 -32.78
N THR A 286 22.50 -0.13 -33.38
CA THR A 286 22.05 -0.95 -34.52
C THR A 286 21.56 -0.07 -35.67
N PRO A 287 21.74 -0.52 -36.93
CA PRO A 287 21.70 0.33 -38.10
C PRO A 287 20.34 0.34 -38.81
N SER A 288 20.10 1.45 -39.51
CA SER A 288 18.97 1.74 -40.39
C SER A 288 19.03 0.96 -41.71
N LYS A 289 17.86 0.52 -42.20
CA LYS A 289 17.65 0.05 -43.58
C LYS A 289 16.43 0.75 -44.21
N PRO A 290 16.38 0.93 -45.54
CA PRO A 290 15.58 1.96 -46.21
C PRO A 290 14.20 1.49 -46.69
N LEU A 291 13.36 2.49 -46.96
CA LEU A 291 12.04 2.45 -47.62
C LEU A 291 12.10 1.96 -49.08
N PRO A 292 11.00 1.38 -49.58
CA PRO A 292 10.63 1.49 -50.99
C PRO A 292 9.38 2.38 -51.20
N ALA A 293 9.34 2.97 -52.39
CA ALA A 293 8.36 3.93 -52.88
C ALA A 293 7.21 3.28 -53.69
N SER A 294 6.15 4.07 -53.89
CA SER A 294 5.11 4.02 -54.95
C SER A 294 4.23 2.77 -55.02
N ALA A 295 2.99 2.77 -55.50
CA ALA A 295 1.94 3.74 -55.85
C ALA A 295 0.67 2.86 -56.03
N ASP A 296 -0.53 3.40 -55.88
CA ASP A 296 -1.64 3.19 -56.83
C ASP A 296 -2.93 3.83 -56.33
N SER A 297 -3.46 4.69 -57.18
CA SER A 297 -4.73 5.39 -57.05
C SER A 297 -5.83 4.54 -57.69
N GLN A 298 -6.93 4.31 -56.98
CA GLN A 298 -8.19 3.93 -57.61
C GLN A 298 -9.33 4.82 -57.13
N ALA A 299 -10.01 5.40 -58.12
CA ALA A 299 -11.15 6.29 -58.00
C ALA A 299 -12.39 5.54 -57.52
N VAL A 300 -13.19 6.20 -56.68
CA VAL A 300 -14.49 5.74 -56.17
C VAL A 300 -15.58 6.59 -56.83
N SER A 301 -16.64 5.91 -57.31
CA SER A 301 -17.87 6.54 -57.80
C SER A 301 -18.82 6.86 -56.62
N PRO A 302 -19.64 7.93 -56.71
CA PRO A 302 -20.45 8.41 -55.59
C PRO A 302 -21.89 7.87 -55.64
N THR A 303 -22.39 7.35 -54.51
CA THR A 303 -23.83 7.24 -54.27
C THR A 303 -24.20 7.29 -52.78
N ASP A 304 -25.15 8.17 -52.52
CA ASP A 304 -26.14 8.27 -51.43
C ASP A 304 -25.74 8.61 -49.98
N PHE A 305 -26.06 9.86 -49.64
CA PHE A 305 -26.03 10.50 -48.33
C PHE A 305 -27.21 10.06 -47.45
N GLY A 306 -26.89 9.40 -46.34
CA GLY A 306 -27.77 9.21 -45.18
C GLY A 306 -26.99 9.53 -43.89
N GLY A 307 -27.49 10.48 -43.11
CA GLY A 307 -26.75 11.31 -42.16
C GLY A 307 -26.20 10.67 -40.86
N ASN A 308 -25.40 11.52 -40.19
CA ASN A 308 -24.60 11.47 -38.94
C ASN A 308 -24.67 10.29 -37.96
N SER A 309 -25.76 9.53 -37.86
CA SER A 309 -25.78 8.31 -37.04
C SER A 309 -24.95 7.19 -37.68
N ALA A 310 -24.97 7.06 -39.00
CA ALA A 310 -24.31 5.96 -39.70
C ALA A 310 -22.77 6.05 -39.67
N GLN A 311 -22.20 7.25 -39.51
CA GLN A 311 -20.74 7.43 -39.51
C GLN A 311 -20.11 7.25 -38.12
N ILE A 312 -20.76 7.72 -37.05
CA ILE A 312 -20.39 7.37 -35.67
C ILE A 312 -20.56 5.87 -35.46
N GLN A 313 -21.63 5.28 -36.02
CA GLN A 313 -21.80 3.84 -36.04
C GLN A 313 -20.65 3.16 -36.81
N ARG A 314 -20.27 3.61 -38.02
CA ARG A 314 -19.12 3.04 -38.76
C ARG A 314 -17.77 3.19 -38.03
N TYR A 315 -17.56 4.28 -37.29
CA TYR A 315 -16.37 4.47 -36.45
C TYR A 315 -16.38 3.50 -35.26
N ASN A 316 -17.50 3.45 -34.53
CA ASN A 316 -17.70 2.51 -33.44
C ASN A 316 -17.65 1.05 -33.91
N ASP A 317 -18.13 0.75 -35.11
CA ASP A 317 -18.11 -0.57 -35.74
C ASP A 317 -16.70 -0.94 -36.20
N ARG A 318 -15.88 0.02 -36.68
CA ARG A 318 -14.45 -0.24 -37.00
C ARG A 318 -13.63 -0.46 -35.74
N ILE A 319 -13.86 0.32 -34.69
CA ILE A 319 -13.22 0.12 -33.39
C ILE A 319 -13.70 -1.19 -32.76
N ALA A 320 -15.00 -1.52 -32.83
CA ALA A 320 -15.57 -2.78 -32.35
C ALA A 320 -14.98 -3.97 -33.12
N LYS A 321 -14.86 -3.88 -34.45
CA LYS A 321 -14.25 -4.92 -35.29
C LYS A 321 -12.75 -5.10 -35.03
N GLN A 322 -12.02 -4.02 -34.72
CA GLN A 322 -10.63 -4.10 -34.24
C GLN A 322 -10.53 -4.67 -32.81
N THR A 323 -11.56 -4.46 -31.99
CA THR A 323 -11.65 -4.98 -30.62
C THR A 323 -12.05 -6.46 -30.58
N GLU A 324 -12.87 -6.93 -31.52
CA GLU A 324 -13.24 -8.35 -31.70
C GLU A 324 -12.07 -9.21 -32.21
N LEU A 325 -11.15 -8.61 -32.99
CA LEU A 325 -9.90 -9.25 -33.40
C LEU A 325 -8.87 -9.37 -32.25
N SER A 326 -9.13 -8.73 -31.11
CA SER A 326 -8.39 -8.90 -29.86
C SER A 326 -9.15 -9.88 -28.98
N THR A 327 -8.93 -11.18 -29.19
CA THR A 327 -9.60 -12.27 -28.47
C THR A 327 -9.59 -12.10 -26.95
N ASN A 328 -10.68 -12.59 -26.32
CA ASN A 328 -11.13 -12.53 -24.93
C ASN A 328 -10.12 -12.63 -23.77
N GLU A 329 -8.83 -12.90 -24.01
CA GLU A 329 -7.79 -13.02 -22.98
C GLU A 329 -6.91 -11.77 -22.86
N GLU A 330 -7.00 -10.80 -23.78
CA GLU A 330 -6.05 -9.67 -23.87
C GLU A 330 -6.59 -8.31 -23.42
N LYS A 331 -7.80 -8.23 -22.85
CA LYS A 331 -8.22 -7.03 -22.10
C LYS A 331 -7.58 -7.03 -20.72
N ASN A 332 -6.25 -7.11 -20.70
CA ASN A 332 -5.45 -6.75 -19.54
C ASN A 332 -5.62 -5.24 -19.36
N TYR A 333 -6.68 -4.88 -18.63
CA TYR A 333 -6.87 -3.56 -18.02
C TYR A 333 -5.83 -3.41 -16.91
N TRP A 334 -4.56 -3.48 -17.30
CA TRP A 334 -3.41 -3.31 -16.46
C TRP A 334 -3.23 -1.82 -16.24
N TYR A 335 -3.72 -1.38 -15.10
CA TYR A 335 -3.13 -0.27 -14.39
C TYR A 335 -2.30 -0.96 -13.33
N THR A 336 -0.99 -0.73 -13.30
CA THR A 336 -0.19 -1.14 -12.15
C THR A 336 -0.89 -0.55 -10.93
N MET A 337 -1.58 -1.39 -10.15
CA MET A 337 -1.92 -1.01 -8.79
C MET A 337 -0.58 -0.67 -8.20
N ASP A 338 -0.35 0.61 -7.96
CA ASP A 338 0.84 0.99 -7.23
C ASP A 338 0.68 0.26 -5.89
N PRO A 339 1.55 -0.72 -5.58
CA PRO A 339 1.44 -1.43 -4.31
C PRO A 339 1.54 -0.44 -3.14
N THR A 340 2.04 0.78 -3.40
CA THR A 340 2.09 1.91 -2.46
C THR A 340 0.80 2.74 -2.34
N GLU A 341 -0.17 2.59 -3.25
CA GLU A 341 -1.37 3.43 -3.31
C GLU A 341 -2.62 2.76 -2.75
N VAL A 342 -2.70 2.68 -1.41
CA VAL A 342 -3.96 2.35 -0.71
C VAL A 342 -4.98 3.52 -0.79
N THR A 343 -4.54 4.71 -1.24
CA THR A 343 -5.35 5.93 -1.19
C THR A 343 -6.35 6.03 -2.35
N LEU A 344 -5.94 5.69 -3.57
CA LEU A 344 -6.80 5.67 -4.74
C LEU A 344 -7.30 4.26 -4.99
N ASN A 345 -8.60 4.11 -5.23
CA ASN A 345 -9.13 2.82 -5.63
C ASN A 345 -8.77 2.53 -7.11
N PRO A 346 -8.88 1.27 -7.57
CA PRO A 346 -8.53 0.90 -8.95
C PRO A 346 -9.26 1.72 -10.02
N THR A 347 -10.53 2.05 -9.79
CA THR A 347 -11.35 2.87 -10.69
C THR A 347 -10.82 4.31 -10.79
N GLU A 348 -10.37 4.89 -9.68
CA GLU A 348 -9.77 6.22 -9.65
C GLU A 348 -8.43 6.24 -10.41
N ILE A 349 -7.61 5.20 -10.27
CA ILE A 349 -6.36 5.07 -11.04
C ILE A 349 -6.65 4.91 -12.54
N GLU A 350 -7.62 4.05 -12.87
CA GLU A 350 -8.08 3.87 -14.25
C GLU A 350 -8.58 5.18 -14.87
N MET A 351 -9.42 5.91 -14.13
CA MET A 351 -9.92 7.21 -14.56
C MET A 351 -8.75 8.18 -14.81
N ALA A 352 -7.75 8.23 -13.93
CA ALA A 352 -6.57 9.07 -14.12
C ALA A 352 -5.83 8.75 -15.44
N TRP A 353 -5.69 7.46 -15.79
CA TRP A 353 -5.13 7.03 -17.08
C TRP A 353 -5.96 7.51 -18.25
N LEU A 354 -7.27 7.23 -18.25
CA LEU A 354 -8.18 7.59 -19.34
C LEU A 354 -8.23 9.09 -19.59
N LEU A 355 -8.21 9.91 -18.53
CA LEU A 355 -8.18 11.37 -18.63
C LEU A 355 -6.89 11.91 -19.25
N GLU A 356 -5.74 11.32 -18.90
CA GLU A 356 -4.47 11.75 -19.49
C GLU A 356 -4.29 11.21 -20.91
N GLU A 357 -4.73 9.98 -21.19
CA GLU A 357 -4.70 9.40 -22.52
C GLU A 357 -5.61 10.15 -23.50
N THR A 358 -6.84 10.52 -23.10
CA THR A 358 -7.73 11.30 -23.97
C THR A 358 -7.09 12.64 -24.35
N THR A 359 -6.54 13.35 -23.35
CA THR A 359 -5.81 14.62 -23.55
C THR A 359 -4.60 14.43 -24.46
N TYR A 360 -3.83 13.37 -24.23
CA TYR A 360 -2.58 13.07 -24.95
C TYR A 360 -2.79 12.60 -26.40
N CYS A 361 -3.90 11.90 -26.67
CA CYS A 361 -4.22 11.34 -27.98
C CYS A 361 -4.97 12.32 -28.87
N LEU A 362 -5.96 13.01 -28.30
CA LEU A 362 -6.80 13.94 -29.05
C LEU A 362 -6.16 15.33 -29.18
N ARG A 363 -5.10 15.62 -28.39
CA ARG A 363 -4.47 16.95 -28.31
C ARG A 363 -5.47 18.06 -27.96
N ARG A 364 -6.56 17.69 -27.28
CA ARG A 364 -7.61 18.60 -26.80
C ARG A 364 -7.43 18.86 -25.31
N ARG A 365 -7.83 20.05 -24.87
CA ARG A 365 -7.87 20.39 -23.42
C ARG A 365 -9.09 19.77 -22.74
N ASP A 366 -10.16 19.58 -23.50
CA ASP A 366 -11.42 19.05 -22.99
C ASP A 366 -11.41 17.53 -22.94
N ILE A 367 -12.13 17.00 -21.95
CA ILE A 367 -12.23 15.56 -21.71
C ILE A 367 -13.30 14.99 -22.65
N SER A 368 -12.91 14.15 -23.59
CA SER A 368 -13.88 13.36 -24.38
C SER A 368 -14.41 12.21 -23.53
N TRP A 369 -15.63 12.35 -23.00
CA TRP A 369 -16.27 11.28 -22.22
C TRP A 369 -16.65 10.06 -23.04
N ASP A 370 -16.86 10.22 -24.35
CA ASP A 370 -17.07 9.08 -25.25
C ASP A 370 -15.82 8.21 -25.32
N PHE A 371 -14.64 8.84 -25.45
CA PHE A 371 -13.37 8.12 -25.37
C PHE A 371 -13.23 7.42 -24.01
N VAL A 372 -13.48 8.13 -22.91
CA VAL A 372 -13.37 7.57 -21.56
C VAL A 372 -14.32 6.37 -21.40
N THR A 373 -15.56 6.48 -21.85
CA THR A 373 -16.57 5.42 -21.75
C THR A 373 -16.19 4.22 -22.63
N HIS A 374 -15.72 4.47 -23.85
CA HIS A 374 -15.38 3.42 -24.80
C HIS A 374 -14.19 2.57 -24.33
N PHE A 375 -13.16 3.20 -23.76
CA PHE A 375 -11.92 2.52 -23.33
C PHE A 375 -11.86 2.20 -21.84
N ALA A 376 -12.95 2.45 -21.10
CA ALA A 376 -13.09 2.06 -19.71
C ALA A 376 -13.29 0.55 -19.55
N SER A 377 -12.93 0.05 -18.37
CA SER A 377 -13.24 -1.29 -17.89
C SER A 377 -14.76 -1.45 -17.70
N PRO A 378 -15.29 -2.69 -17.75
CA PRO A 378 -16.72 -2.93 -17.54
C PRO A 378 -17.25 -2.34 -16.23
N THR A 379 -16.42 -2.37 -15.17
CA THR A 379 -16.75 -1.78 -13.87
C THR A 379 -16.93 -0.27 -13.97
N LEU A 380 -15.98 0.43 -14.59
CA LEU A 380 -16.04 1.88 -14.75
C LEU A 380 -17.14 2.29 -15.75
N GLN A 381 -17.35 1.54 -16.83
CA GLN A 381 -18.47 1.75 -17.78
C GLN A 381 -19.83 1.69 -17.09
N THR A 382 -20.01 0.76 -16.15
CA THR A 382 -21.24 0.64 -15.36
C THR A 382 -21.47 1.88 -14.50
N GLN A 383 -20.42 2.42 -13.89
CA GLN A 383 -20.49 3.64 -13.08
C GLN A 383 -20.79 4.88 -13.94
N LEU A 384 -20.09 5.03 -15.07
CA LEU A 384 -20.33 6.09 -16.05
C LEU A 384 -21.77 6.08 -16.54
N SER A 385 -22.31 4.89 -16.84
CA SER A 385 -23.70 4.72 -17.29
C SER A 385 -24.72 5.14 -16.23
N ARG A 386 -24.44 4.91 -14.93
CA ARG A 386 -25.31 5.36 -13.84
C ARG A 386 -25.32 6.87 -13.71
N ILE A 387 -24.17 7.51 -13.85
CA ILE A 387 -24.04 8.97 -13.78
C ILE A 387 -24.72 9.62 -14.98
N ALA A 388 -24.53 9.08 -16.18
CA ALA A 388 -25.21 9.56 -17.39
C ALA A 388 -26.74 9.50 -17.25
N LYS A 389 -27.28 8.44 -16.63
CA LYS A 389 -28.72 8.33 -16.36
C LYS A 389 -29.23 9.34 -15.33
N ALA A 390 -28.42 9.67 -14.32
CA ALA A 390 -28.76 10.62 -13.26
C ALA A 390 -28.65 12.10 -13.67
N GLY A 391 -27.84 12.40 -14.70
CA GLY A 391 -27.47 13.75 -15.11
C GLY A 391 -28.36 14.44 -16.15
N ARG A 392 -29.58 13.96 -16.43
CA ARG A 392 -30.46 14.58 -17.45
C ARG A 392 -31.03 15.93 -16.97
N GLY A 393 -30.22 16.99 -17.09
CA GLY A 393 -30.62 18.39 -16.96
C GLY A 393 -29.59 19.27 -17.67
N LEU A 394 -30.04 20.04 -18.66
CA LEU A 394 -29.22 20.95 -19.48
C LEU A 394 -28.49 21.97 -18.62
N GLN A 395 -27.17 21.83 -18.47
CA GLN A 395 -26.28 22.87 -17.96
C GLN A 395 -24.87 22.70 -18.55
N GLU A 396 -24.14 23.81 -18.62
CA GLU A 396 -22.83 24.02 -19.27
C GLU A 396 -21.85 22.82 -19.15
N GLU A 397 -21.29 22.41 -20.29
CA GLU A 397 -20.42 21.24 -20.44
C GLU A 397 -19.22 21.22 -19.47
N ALA A 398 -18.64 22.38 -19.16
CA ALA A 398 -17.50 22.47 -18.26
C ALA A 398 -17.86 22.13 -16.81
N ALA A 399 -18.99 22.65 -16.32
CA ALA A 399 -19.52 22.34 -15.00
C ALA A 399 -19.97 20.87 -14.93
N GLU A 400 -20.49 20.34 -16.03
CA GLU A 400 -20.87 18.94 -16.14
C GLU A 400 -19.65 18.00 -16.06
N ASN A 401 -18.53 18.37 -16.68
CA ASN A 401 -17.28 17.60 -16.63
C ASN A 401 -16.73 17.50 -15.20
N GLU A 402 -16.72 18.61 -14.46
CA GLU A 402 -16.27 18.61 -13.06
C GLU A 402 -17.25 17.81 -12.17
N LYS A 403 -18.55 17.91 -12.42
CA LYS A 403 -19.58 17.14 -11.71
C LYS A 403 -19.47 15.63 -11.99
N LYS A 404 -19.30 15.22 -13.24
CA LYS A 404 -19.07 13.82 -13.64
C LYS A 404 -17.80 13.26 -12.98
N LEU A 405 -16.72 14.05 -13.00
CA LEU A 405 -15.45 13.63 -12.40
C LEU A 405 -15.54 13.50 -10.87
N SER A 406 -16.16 14.45 -10.19
CA SER A 406 -16.35 14.41 -8.72
C SER A 406 -17.34 13.33 -8.26
N ALA A 407 -18.20 12.83 -9.15
CA ALA A 407 -19.06 11.68 -8.88
C ALA A 407 -18.34 10.32 -9.04
N LEU A 408 -17.31 10.26 -9.88
CA LEU A 408 -16.53 9.03 -10.14
C LEU A 408 -15.32 8.90 -9.22
N VAL A 409 -14.71 10.03 -8.89
CA VAL A 409 -13.50 10.12 -8.08
C VAL A 409 -13.86 10.86 -6.82
N ARG A 410 -13.41 10.38 -5.65
CA ARG A 410 -13.71 10.98 -4.34
C ARG A 410 -12.94 12.30 -4.12
N LEU A 411 -13.08 13.25 -5.04
CA LEU A 411 -12.39 14.54 -5.06
C LEU A 411 -12.83 15.47 -3.92
N ASN A 412 -13.94 15.16 -3.26
CA ASN A 412 -14.36 15.78 -2.00
C ASN A 412 -13.37 15.51 -0.86
N LEU A 413 -12.60 14.41 -0.92
CA LEU A 413 -11.54 14.11 0.04
C LEU A 413 -10.23 14.81 -0.40
N PRO A 414 -9.69 15.77 0.37
CA PRO A 414 -8.49 16.52 -0.02
C PRO A 414 -7.26 15.65 -0.29
N ILE A 415 -7.15 14.50 0.39
CA ILE A 415 -6.06 13.54 0.18
C ILE A 415 -6.18 12.83 -1.17
N VAL A 416 -7.39 12.38 -1.53
CA VAL A 416 -7.68 11.74 -2.82
C VAL A 416 -7.47 12.75 -3.94
N LYS A 417 -7.99 13.98 -3.81
CA LYS A 417 -7.80 15.06 -4.81
C LYS A 417 -6.32 15.33 -5.07
N ARG A 418 -5.51 15.47 -4.01
CA ARG A 418 -4.05 15.69 -4.13
C ARG A 418 -3.35 14.49 -4.78
N ARG A 419 -3.67 13.26 -4.36
CA ARG A 419 -3.02 12.06 -4.91
C ARG A 419 -3.43 11.81 -6.35
N PHE A 420 -4.71 11.92 -6.68
CA PHE A 420 -5.24 11.83 -8.04
C PHE A 420 -4.54 12.81 -8.99
N ALA A 421 -4.35 14.06 -8.55
CA ALA A 421 -3.58 15.04 -9.31
C ALA A 421 -2.10 14.65 -9.48
N ALA A 422 -1.46 14.07 -8.45
CA ALA A 422 -0.08 13.59 -8.55
C ALA A 422 0.04 12.43 -9.54
N VAL A 423 -0.84 11.42 -9.43
CA VAL A 423 -0.91 10.28 -10.35
C VAL A 423 -1.10 10.72 -11.78
N ARG A 424 -2.01 11.66 -12.05
CA ARG A 424 -2.19 12.24 -13.39
C ARG A 424 -0.90 12.88 -13.93
N ARG A 425 -0.13 13.59 -13.10
CA ARG A 425 1.17 14.17 -13.54
C ARG A 425 2.19 13.08 -13.88
N ASP A 426 2.23 12.00 -13.12
CA ASP A 426 3.18 10.91 -13.35
C ASP A 426 2.78 10.09 -14.59
N ILE A 427 1.50 9.81 -14.77
CA ILE A 427 0.95 9.22 -16.00
C ILE A 427 1.33 10.08 -17.20
N ARG A 428 1.19 11.41 -17.11
CA ARG A 428 1.59 12.31 -18.19
C ARG A 428 3.07 12.18 -18.55
N LYS A 429 3.96 12.08 -17.57
CA LYS A 429 5.40 11.84 -17.81
C LYS A 429 5.63 10.51 -18.53
N ARG A 430 4.93 9.44 -18.11
CA ARG A 430 5.00 8.11 -18.75
C ARG A 430 4.52 8.15 -20.20
N LEU A 431 3.39 8.81 -20.47
CA LEU A 431 2.89 9.00 -21.83
C LEU A 431 3.90 9.73 -22.73
N LEU A 432 4.61 10.74 -22.19
CA LEU A 432 5.70 11.43 -22.91
C LEU A 432 6.89 10.51 -23.23
N LEU A 433 7.15 9.51 -22.39
CA LEU A 433 8.13 8.44 -22.63
C LEU A 433 7.58 7.30 -23.53
N GLN A 434 6.40 7.48 -24.11
CA GLN A 434 5.67 6.48 -24.89
C GLN A 434 5.26 5.21 -24.10
N GLU A 435 5.24 5.30 -22.78
CA GLU A 435 4.64 4.28 -21.92
C GLU A 435 3.13 4.50 -21.88
N VAL A 436 2.39 3.54 -22.42
CA VAL A 436 0.92 3.59 -22.55
C VAL A 436 0.33 2.28 -22.04
N ARG A 437 -0.96 2.29 -21.66
CA ARG A 437 -1.66 1.03 -21.31
C ARG A 437 -1.54 0.02 -22.46
N PRO A 438 -1.38 -1.28 -22.19
CA PRO A 438 -1.21 -2.29 -23.25
C PRO A 438 -2.27 -2.22 -24.35
N ALA A 439 -3.55 -2.11 -23.97
CA ALA A 439 -4.66 -1.95 -24.90
C ALA A 439 -4.51 -0.71 -25.80
N MET A 440 -4.00 0.39 -25.25
CA MET A 440 -3.86 1.66 -25.94
C MET A 440 -2.65 1.70 -26.89
N ARG A 441 -1.70 0.79 -26.76
CA ARG A 441 -0.48 0.76 -27.59
C ARG A 441 -0.77 0.70 -29.10
N ARG A 442 -1.82 -0.01 -29.51
CA ARG A 442 -2.24 -0.10 -30.92
C ARG A 442 -3.17 1.04 -31.34
N ILE A 443 -3.95 1.58 -30.39
CA ILE A 443 -5.02 2.55 -30.64
C ILE A 443 -4.45 3.97 -30.77
N ILE A 444 -3.53 4.35 -29.87
CA ILE A 444 -2.97 5.71 -29.80
C ILE A 444 -2.32 6.14 -31.12
N PRO A 445 -1.50 5.32 -31.81
CA PRO A 445 -0.92 5.71 -33.10
C PRO A 445 -1.96 5.92 -34.21
N VAL A 446 -3.10 5.21 -34.16
CA VAL A 446 -4.19 5.38 -35.12
C VAL A 446 -4.88 6.72 -34.87
N LEU A 447 -5.31 6.95 -33.62
CA LEU A 447 -5.96 8.21 -33.23
C LEU A 447 -5.08 9.42 -33.52
N ARG A 448 -3.77 9.34 -33.25
CA ARG A 448 -2.83 10.43 -33.53
C ARG A 448 -2.64 10.73 -35.01
N ARG A 449 -2.76 9.72 -35.88
CA ARG A 449 -2.73 9.93 -37.33
C ARG A 449 -3.99 10.63 -37.78
N GLU A 450 -5.14 10.24 -37.23
CA GLU A 450 -6.44 10.83 -37.55
C GLU A 450 -6.59 12.25 -37.01
N THR A 451 -6.05 12.53 -35.82
CA THR A 451 -6.06 13.86 -35.19
C THR A 451 -4.83 14.70 -35.55
N ASN A 452 -4.02 14.26 -36.51
CA ASN A 452 -2.86 15.02 -36.95
C ASN A 452 -3.34 16.31 -37.65
N PRO A 453 -2.90 17.52 -37.22
CA PRO A 453 -3.32 18.78 -37.83
C PRO A 453 -3.10 18.83 -39.35
N MET A 454 -2.06 18.18 -39.87
CA MET A 454 -1.79 18.13 -41.31
C MET A 454 -2.82 17.26 -42.04
N VAL A 455 -3.23 16.15 -41.45
CA VAL A 455 -4.25 15.25 -42.02
C VAL A 455 -5.62 15.91 -41.96
N LEU A 456 -5.93 16.61 -40.86
CA LEU A 456 -7.16 17.38 -40.73
C LEU A 456 -7.21 18.50 -41.78
N LYS A 457 -6.14 19.28 -41.94
CA LYS A 457 -6.05 20.34 -42.95
C LYS A 457 -6.18 19.80 -44.37
N GLN A 458 -5.54 18.68 -44.70
CA GLN A 458 -5.69 18.03 -46.00
C GLN A 458 -7.13 17.59 -46.26
N ARG A 459 -7.82 17.07 -45.25
CA ARG A 459 -9.25 16.71 -45.36
C ARG A 459 -10.14 17.94 -45.51
N GLU A 460 -9.83 19.05 -44.81
CA GLU A 460 -10.51 20.34 -45.00
C GLU A 460 -10.36 20.83 -46.43
N GLU A 461 -9.14 20.78 -46.98
CA GLU A 461 -8.84 21.17 -48.36
C GLU A 461 -9.51 20.25 -49.40
N GLN A 462 -9.76 18.99 -49.05
CA GLN A 462 -10.46 18.02 -49.90
C GLN A 462 -12.00 18.17 -49.88
N GLY A 463 -12.54 19.08 -49.07
CA GLY A 463 -14.00 19.31 -48.98
C GLY A 463 -14.77 18.24 -48.20
N ASP A 464 -14.07 17.33 -47.53
CA ASP A 464 -14.67 16.27 -46.70
C ASP A 464 -15.21 16.80 -45.35
N ILE A 465 -15.06 18.10 -45.08
CA ILE A 465 -15.36 18.71 -43.78
C ILE A 465 -16.45 19.78 -43.92
N TYR A 466 -17.70 19.35 -44.04
CA TYR A 466 -18.83 20.21 -43.69
C TYR A 466 -19.72 19.68 -42.56
N GLU A 467 -19.47 18.47 -42.03
CA GLU A 467 -20.25 17.96 -40.88
C GLU A 467 -19.46 17.70 -39.59
N TYR A 468 -18.12 17.78 -39.60
CA TYR A 468 -17.34 17.41 -38.40
C TYR A 468 -17.34 18.47 -37.28
N ASN A 469 -17.70 19.73 -37.57
CA ASN A 469 -17.59 20.85 -36.62
C ASN A 469 -18.92 21.32 -36.00
N GLN A 470 -20.05 20.66 -36.26
CA GLN A 470 -21.36 21.03 -35.66
C GLN A 470 -22.06 19.87 -34.92
N SER A 471 -21.39 18.75 -34.68
CA SER A 471 -22.01 17.60 -34.00
C SER A 471 -21.06 16.94 -33.01
N PHE A 472 -20.62 17.68 -32.00
CA PHE A 472 -20.18 17.12 -30.73
C PHE A 472 -20.63 18.01 -29.60
#